data_AF-A0A2U3AFU4-F1
#
_entry.id   AF-A0A2U3AFU4-F1
#
_cell.length_a   1.000
_cell.length_b   1.000
_cell.length_c   1.000
_cell.angle_alpha   90.00
_cell.angle_beta   90.00
_cell.angle_gamma   90.00
#
_symmetry.space_group_name_H-M   'P 1'
#
loop_
_entity.id
_entity.type
_entity.pdbx_description
1 polymer ?
#
loop_
_entity_poly.entity_id
_entity_poly.type
_entity_poly.pdbx_seq_one_letter_code
_entity_poly.pdbx_strand_id
1 'polypeptide(L)'
;MEFYQFARSVVYGALKPFYRFDIIGKEHFPKEGGVLLCSNHIDALDPPVVGITAPRPVNFMAKEELFKLPILKGILPKVHAFPVKRGLSDRQALRTAVNLLKDGQVVGLFPEGTRNRTGQLGKGFSGAGFFALRGNAVVVPCAIIGPYKIFRKVKVVYGEAIDMEPYRESRAKPEEVTEVIMAHIQKLLDEHHPQNK
;
A
#
# COMPACT_ATOMS: atom_id res chain seq x y z
N MET A 1 -20.28 -6.79 -13.62
CA MET A 1 -19.31 -5.72 -13.30
C MET A 1 -18.93 -5.90 -11.84
N GLU A 2 -17.70 -6.32 -11.57
CA GLU A 2 -17.22 -6.61 -10.21
C GLU A 2 -17.52 -5.41 -9.27
N PHE A 3 -18.12 -5.66 -8.10
CA PHE A 3 -18.46 -4.60 -7.13
C PHE A 3 -17.27 -3.71 -6.80
N TYR A 4 -16.07 -4.29 -6.80
CA TYR A 4 -14.81 -3.57 -6.62
C TYR A 4 -14.62 -2.44 -7.65
N GLN A 5 -14.87 -2.70 -8.93
CA GLN A 5 -14.69 -1.71 -10.00
C GLN A 5 -15.75 -0.60 -9.92
N PHE A 6 -16.98 -0.96 -9.53
CA PHE A 6 -18.02 0.02 -9.24
C PHE A 6 -17.62 0.92 -8.06
N ALA A 7 -17.26 0.33 -6.92
CA ALA A 7 -16.83 1.06 -5.73
C ALA A 7 -15.62 1.96 -6.02
N ARG A 8 -14.64 1.45 -6.78
CA ARG A 8 -13.47 2.20 -7.23
C ARG A 8 -13.85 3.43 -8.06
N SER A 9 -14.80 3.27 -9.00
CA SER A 9 -15.30 4.38 -9.83
C SER A 9 -16.05 5.42 -9.00
N VAL A 10 -16.88 4.98 -8.04
CA VAL A 10 -17.61 5.87 -7.12
C VAL A 10 -16.66 6.66 -6.24
N VAL A 11 -15.69 6.00 -5.60
CA VAL A 11 -14.70 6.67 -4.73
C VAL A 11 -13.84 7.64 -5.53
N TYR A 12 -13.39 7.25 -6.73
CA TYR A 12 -12.65 8.16 -7.60
C TYR A 12 -13.48 9.39 -8.00
N GLY A 13 -14.74 9.19 -8.42
CA GLY A 13 -15.66 10.28 -8.75
C GLY A 13 -15.96 11.20 -7.57
N ALA A 14 -16.07 10.65 -6.36
CA ALA A 14 -16.31 11.43 -5.14
C ALA A 14 -15.08 12.24 -4.70
N LEU A 15 -13.86 11.70 -4.85
CA LEU A 15 -12.64 12.35 -4.38
C LEU A 15 -12.02 13.32 -5.40
N LYS A 16 -12.18 13.05 -6.70
CA LYS A 16 -11.58 13.85 -7.79
C LYS A 16 -11.92 15.36 -7.74
N PRO A 17 -13.13 15.82 -7.36
CA PRO A 17 -13.43 17.25 -7.25
C PRO A 17 -12.65 17.94 -6.14
N PHE A 18 -12.35 17.22 -5.05
CA PHE A 18 -11.67 17.76 -3.89
C PHE A 18 -10.15 17.64 -4.00
N TYR A 19 -9.64 16.58 -4.63
CA TYR A 19 -8.21 16.27 -4.71
C TYR A 19 -7.77 16.12 -6.16
N ARG A 20 -6.73 16.87 -6.55
CA ARG A 20 -6.13 16.76 -7.88
C ARG A 20 -5.08 15.64 -7.87
N PHE A 21 -5.52 14.40 -8.08
CA PHE A 21 -4.62 13.25 -8.12
C PHE A 21 -3.68 13.32 -9.33
N ASP A 22 -2.39 13.23 -9.06
CA ASP A 22 -1.32 13.18 -10.06
C ASP A 22 -0.61 11.83 -9.90
N ILE A 23 -0.71 10.97 -10.92
CA ILE A 23 -0.32 9.56 -10.79
C ILE A 23 0.85 9.29 -11.74
N ILE A 24 1.96 8.83 -11.18
CA ILE A 24 3.25 8.68 -11.86
C ILE A 24 3.75 7.24 -11.70
N GLY A 25 4.39 6.69 -12.73
CA GLY A 25 5.07 5.38 -12.65
C GLY A 25 4.16 4.17 -12.71
N LYS A 26 2.94 4.29 -13.26
CA LYS A 26 2.01 3.15 -13.39
C LYS A 26 2.58 2.02 -14.25
N GLU A 27 3.43 2.37 -15.21
CA GLU A 27 4.18 1.49 -16.08
C GLU A 27 5.13 0.56 -15.33
N HIS A 28 5.58 0.93 -14.13
CA HIS A 28 6.42 0.09 -13.27
C HIS A 28 5.63 -1.03 -12.59
N PHE A 29 4.30 -0.97 -12.60
CA PHE A 29 3.47 -1.91 -11.87
C PHE A 29 3.36 -3.25 -12.63
N PRO A 30 3.77 -4.39 -12.04
CA PRO A 30 3.69 -5.69 -12.69
C PRO A 30 2.26 -6.03 -13.08
N LYS A 31 2.06 -6.46 -14.34
CA LYS A 31 0.73 -6.84 -14.86
C LYS A 31 0.20 -8.12 -14.21
N GLU A 32 1.10 -9.01 -13.82
CA GLU A 32 0.81 -10.34 -13.28
C GLU A 32 1.72 -10.65 -12.07
N GLY A 33 1.47 -11.77 -11.40
CA GLY A 33 2.22 -12.18 -10.22
C GLY A 33 1.88 -11.38 -8.95
N GLY A 34 2.40 -11.86 -7.81
CA GLY A 34 2.18 -11.26 -6.51
C GLY A 34 2.90 -9.93 -6.37
N VAL A 35 2.23 -8.93 -5.80
CA VAL A 35 2.83 -7.60 -5.56
C VAL A 35 2.58 -7.18 -4.12
N LEU A 36 3.66 -6.96 -3.38
CA LEU A 36 3.60 -6.23 -2.12
C LEU A 36 3.77 -4.74 -2.42
N LEU A 37 2.68 -3.99 -2.32
CA LEU A 37 2.68 -2.54 -2.55
C LEU A 37 2.95 -1.83 -1.22
N CYS A 38 4.13 -1.22 -1.07
CA CYS A 38 4.55 -0.57 0.16
C CYS A 38 4.54 0.95 0.01
N SER A 39 3.79 1.66 0.85
CA SER A 39 3.68 3.13 0.80
C SER A 39 3.98 3.78 2.14
N ASN A 40 4.46 5.02 2.12
CA ASN A 40 4.35 5.92 3.29
C ASN A 40 2.87 6.16 3.63
N HIS A 41 2.59 6.55 4.87
CA HIS A 41 1.22 6.75 5.35
C HIS A 41 1.05 8.12 6.00
N ILE A 42 0.38 9.06 5.32
CA ILE A 42 0.19 10.44 5.79
C ILE A 42 -1.26 10.73 6.24
N ASP A 43 -2.25 9.96 5.76
CA ASP A 43 -3.65 10.18 6.10
C ASP A 43 -4.52 8.90 6.04
N ALA A 44 -5.68 8.91 6.69
CA ALA A 44 -6.63 7.80 6.62
C ALA A 44 -7.19 7.56 5.20
N LEU A 45 -7.06 8.55 4.30
CA LEU A 45 -7.42 8.42 2.89
C LEU A 45 -6.39 7.65 2.06
N ASP A 46 -5.22 7.30 2.58
CA ASP A 46 -4.19 6.62 1.78
C ASP A 46 -4.62 5.25 1.24
N PRO A 47 -5.17 4.30 2.05
CA PRO A 47 -5.64 3.04 1.50
C PRO A 47 -6.67 3.18 0.35
N PRO A 48 -7.75 3.98 0.48
CA PRO A 48 -8.67 4.16 -0.64
C PRO A 48 -8.03 4.87 -1.82
N VAL A 49 -7.17 5.87 -1.61
CA VAL A 49 -6.50 6.61 -2.69
C VAL A 49 -5.55 5.70 -3.47
N VAL A 50 -4.76 4.88 -2.80
CA VAL A 50 -3.92 3.87 -3.45
C VAL A 50 -4.79 2.83 -4.16
N GLY A 51 -5.87 2.37 -3.53
CA GLY A 51 -6.80 1.40 -4.11
C GLY A 51 -7.47 1.88 -5.40
N ILE A 52 -7.79 3.18 -5.52
CA ILE A 52 -8.38 3.75 -6.75
C ILE A 52 -7.35 4.14 -7.82
N THR A 53 -6.09 4.33 -7.46
CA THR A 53 -5.03 4.78 -8.38
C THR A 53 -4.15 3.65 -8.90
N ALA A 54 -4.00 2.56 -8.14
CA ALA A 54 -3.13 1.43 -8.49
C ALA A 54 -3.62 0.68 -9.74
N PRO A 55 -2.76 0.24 -10.67
CA PRO A 55 -3.20 -0.44 -11.89
C PRO A 55 -3.98 -1.74 -11.68
N ARG A 56 -3.78 -2.41 -10.53
CA ARG A 56 -4.45 -3.68 -10.15
C ARG A 56 -5.21 -3.52 -8.83
N PRO A 57 -6.27 -4.32 -8.58
CA PRO A 57 -6.98 -4.31 -7.30
C PRO A 57 -6.06 -4.61 -6.13
N VAL A 58 -6.12 -3.78 -5.09
CA VAL A 58 -5.25 -3.87 -3.90
C VAL A 58 -6.02 -4.42 -2.71
N ASN A 59 -5.49 -5.47 -2.08
CA ASN A 59 -6.00 -5.99 -0.82
C ASN A 59 -5.35 -5.25 0.36
N PHE A 60 -6.14 -4.73 1.29
CA PHE A 60 -5.61 -4.01 2.46
C PHE A 60 -6.01 -4.69 3.77
N MET A 61 -5.07 -4.73 4.71
CA MET A 61 -5.37 -5.02 6.11
C MET A 61 -6.13 -3.84 6.71
N ALA A 62 -7.28 -4.11 7.29
CA ALA A 62 -8.09 -3.13 8.00
C ALA A 62 -8.41 -3.62 9.41
N LYS A 63 -8.45 -2.68 10.36
CA LYS A 63 -8.76 -2.96 11.77
C LYS A 63 -10.05 -3.77 11.91
N GLU A 64 -10.01 -4.88 12.64
CA GLU A 64 -11.17 -5.78 12.84
C GLU A 64 -12.41 -5.01 13.33
N GLU A 65 -12.23 -3.97 14.14
CA GLU A 65 -13.31 -3.14 14.65
C GLU A 65 -14.12 -2.46 13.54
N LEU A 66 -13.50 -2.18 12.38
CA LEU A 66 -14.19 -1.62 11.22
C LEU A 66 -15.18 -2.61 10.60
N PHE A 67 -14.91 -3.92 10.71
CA PHE A 67 -15.81 -4.98 10.22
C PHE A 67 -17.00 -5.23 11.15
N LYS A 68 -17.03 -4.58 12.33
CA LYS A 68 -18.16 -4.63 13.27
C LYS A 68 -19.17 -3.51 13.02
N LEU A 69 -18.80 -2.48 12.24
CA LEU A 69 -19.68 -1.36 11.91
C LEU A 69 -20.73 -1.78 10.85
N PRO A 70 -22.03 -1.52 11.06
CA PRO A 70 -23.10 -2.05 10.20
C PRO A 70 -22.94 -1.74 8.71
N ILE A 71 -22.50 -0.53 8.39
CA ILE A 71 -22.29 -0.08 6.99
C ILE A 71 -21.00 -0.69 6.43
N LEU A 72 -19.89 -0.62 7.18
CA LEU A 72 -18.58 -1.02 6.67
C LEU A 72 -18.43 -2.55 6.57
N LYS A 73 -19.11 -3.33 7.42
CA LYS A 73 -19.10 -4.80 7.40
C LYS A 73 -19.45 -5.38 6.03
N GLY A 74 -20.42 -4.78 5.34
CA GLY A 74 -20.85 -5.22 4.01
C GLY A 74 -20.00 -4.69 2.85
N ILE A 75 -19.24 -3.61 3.07
CA ILE A 75 -18.46 -2.93 2.03
C ILE A 75 -17.02 -3.42 2.03
N LEU A 76 -16.37 -3.49 3.19
CA LEU A 76 -14.94 -3.77 3.34
C LEU A 76 -14.49 -5.06 2.61
N PRO A 77 -15.15 -6.22 2.78
CA PRO A 77 -14.76 -7.42 2.05
C PRO A 77 -14.88 -7.26 0.52
N LYS A 78 -15.90 -6.52 0.06
CA LYS A 78 -16.14 -6.31 -1.37
C LYS A 78 -15.18 -5.30 -2.00
N VAL A 79 -14.49 -4.50 -1.19
CA VAL A 79 -13.39 -3.63 -1.61
C VAL A 79 -12.02 -4.21 -1.27
N HIS A 80 -11.96 -5.54 -1.09
CA HIS A 80 -10.73 -6.31 -0.87
C HIS A 80 -10.01 -5.93 0.45
N ALA A 81 -10.73 -5.43 1.44
CA ALA A 81 -10.20 -5.28 2.79
C ALA A 81 -10.42 -6.55 3.60
N PHE A 82 -9.42 -6.95 4.38
CA PHE A 82 -9.51 -8.10 5.30
C PHE A 82 -9.12 -7.69 6.72
N PRO A 83 -9.74 -8.32 7.75
CA PRO A 83 -9.56 -7.91 9.13
C PRO A 83 -8.17 -8.23 9.66
N VAL A 84 -7.65 -7.35 10.51
CA VAL A 84 -6.48 -7.58 11.35
C VAL A 84 -6.77 -7.13 12.78
N LYS A 85 -6.45 -7.97 13.76
CA LYS A 85 -6.50 -7.65 15.19
C LYS A 85 -5.29 -6.79 15.57
N ARG A 86 -5.45 -5.91 16.55
CA ARG A 86 -4.31 -5.12 17.08
C ARG A 86 -3.25 -6.05 17.66
N GLY A 87 -2.00 -5.84 17.24
CA GLY A 87 -0.82 -6.58 17.71
C GLY A 87 -0.27 -7.55 16.66
N LEU A 88 1.04 -7.81 16.75
CA LEU A 88 1.81 -8.64 15.81
C LEU A 88 1.43 -10.15 15.83
N SER A 89 0.45 -10.52 16.67
CA SER A 89 0.08 -11.90 16.94
C SER A 89 -1.02 -12.45 16.03
N ASP A 90 -1.59 -11.63 15.13
CA ASP A 90 -2.66 -12.08 14.24
C ASP A 90 -2.14 -12.96 13.10
N ARG A 91 -1.82 -14.21 13.44
CA ARG A 91 -1.34 -15.23 12.51
C ARG A 91 -2.29 -15.45 11.34
N GLN A 92 -3.58 -15.21 11.52
CA GLN A 92 -4.57 -15.38 10.45
C GLN A 92 -4.42 -14.27 9.41
N ALA A 93 -4.35 -13.01 9.83
CA ALA A 93 -4.10 -11.89 8.92
C ALA A 93 -2.76 -12.03 8.17
N LEU A 94 -1.70 -12.48 8.86
CA LEU A 94 -0.40 -12.76 8.25
C LEU A 94 -0.52 -13.84 7.16
N ARG A 95 -1.18 -14.97 7.47
CA ARG A 95 -1.35 -16.09 6.53
C ARG A 95 -2.19 -15.68 5.33
N THR A 96 -3.27 -14.92 5.56
CA THR A 96 -4.11 -14.39 4.48
C THR A 96 -3.29 -13.55 3.52
N ALA A 97 -2.51 -12.58 4.03
CA ALA A 97 -1.68 -11.73 3.18
C ALA A 97 -0.64 -12.53 2.37
N VAL A 98 0.05 -13.48 3.01
CA VAL A 98 1.01 -14.35 2.31
C VAL A 98 0.33 -15.18 1.21
N ASN A 99 -0.86 -15.72 1.48
CA ASN A 99 -1.60 -16.49 0.48
C ASN A 99 -2.04 -15.60 -0.69
N LEU A 100 -2.60 -14.42 -0.42
CA LEU A 100 -3.00 -13.47 -1.47
C LEU A 100 -1.81 -13.12 -2.38
N LEU A 101 -0.62 -12.89 -1.81
CA LEU A 101 0.59 -12.64 -2.59
C LEU A 101 0.97 -13.85 -3.45
N LYS A 102 0.94 -15.07 -2.89
CA LYS A 102 1.23 -16.31 -3.62
C LYS A 102 0.22 -16.61 -4.72
N ASP A 103 -1.03 -16.23 -4.53
CA ASP A 103 -2.12 -16.35 -5.50
C ASP A 103 -2.03 -15.27 -6.60
N GLY A 104 -0.93 -14.51 -6.64
CA GLY A 104 -0.69 -13.51 -7.67
C GLY A 104 -1.48 -12.24 -7.46
N GLN A 105 -1.96 -11.94 -6.26
CA GLN A 105 -2.70 -10.72 -5.97
C GLN A 105 -1.80 -9.61 -5.41
N VAL A 106 -2.36 -8.39 -5.36
CA VAL A 106 -1.69 -7.24 -4.74
C VAL A 106 -2.10 -7.12 -3.29
N VAL A 107 -1.14 -7.00 -2.38
CA VAL A 107 -1.36 -6.64 -0.98
C VAL A 107 -0.73 -5.28 -0.71
N GLY A 108 -1.54 -4.33 -0.26
CA GLY A 108 -1.10 -3.00 0.15
C GLY A 108 -0.72 -2.96 1.62
N LEU A 109 0.43 -2.36 1.91
CA LEU A 109 0.97 -2.24 3.25
C LEU A 109 1.60 -0.86 3.48
N PHE A 110 1.48 -0.36 4.69
CA PHE A 110 2.15 0.84 5.17
C PHE A 110 3.23 0.43 6.18
N PRO A 111 4.52 0.35 5.79
CA PRO A 111 5.56 -0.22 6.65
C PRO A 111 5.75 0.52 7.97
N GLU A 112 5.42 1.82 8.02
CA GLU A 112 5.47 2.65 9.24
C GLU A 112 4.45 2.21 10.31
N GLY A 113 3.42 1.42 9.96
CA GLY A 113 2.41 0.90 10.90
C GLY A 113 1.46 1.95 11.49
N THR A 114 1.75 3.24 11.31
CA THR A 114 0.93 4.38 11.75
C THR A 114 1.00 5.50 10.73
N ARG A 115 0.11 6.48 10.86
CA ARG A 115 0.11 7.70 10.04
C ARG A 115 1.18 8.65 10.56
N ASN A 116 1.99 9.17 9.65
CA ASN A 116 3.00 10.16 9.89
C ASN A 116 2.65 11.47 9.15
N ARG A 117 2.32 12.50 9.94
CA ARG A 117 1.86 13.80 9.44
C ARG A 117 2.97 14.86 9.38
N THR A 118 4.18 14.53 9.81
CA THR A 118 5.31 15.48 9.84
C THR A 118 5.88 15.74 8.44
N GLY A 119 5.53 14.90 7.46
CA GLY A 119 6.07 14.96 6.10
C GLY A 119 7.40 14.24 5.94
N GLN A 120 7.91 13.60 7.00
CA GLN A 120 9.11 12.76 6.96
C GLN A 120 8.71 11.29 7.01
N LEU A 121 9.49 10.43 6.36
CA LEU A 121 9.27 8.99 6.44
C LEU A 121 9.73 8.46 7.80
N GLY A 122 8.86 7.71 8.48
CA GLY A 122 9.18 7.09 9.76
C GLY A 122 10.03 5.82 9.63
N LYS A 123 10.32 5.19 10.77
CA LYS A 123 10.95 3.86 10.80
C LYS A 123 9.97 2.79 10.31
N GLY A 124 10.42 1.94 9.39
CA GLY A 124 9.66 0.77 8.93
C GLY A 124 9.67 -0.38 9.95
N PHE A 125 8.55 -1.08 10.07
CA PHE A 125 8.44 -2.32 10.83
C PHE A 125 8.75 -3.54 9.95
N SER A 126 9.37 -4.55 10.55
CA SER A 126 9.83 -5.76 9.84
C SER A 126 8.75 -6.60 9.18
N GLY A 127 7.47 -6.31 9.45
CA GLY A 127 6.34 -6.92 8.77
C GLY A 127 6.41 -6.77 7.25
N ALA A 128 6.91 -5.64 6.73
CA ALA A 128 7.05 -5.43 5.29
C ALA A 128 8.05 -6.43 4.67
N GLY A 129 9.25 -6.53 5.23
CA GLY A 129 10.24 -7.51 4.79
C GLY A 129 9.79 -8.94 5.01
N PHE A 130 9.02 -9.23 6.07
CA PHE A 130 8.44 -10.56 6.28
C PHE A 130 7.53 -10.97 5.12
N PHE A 131 6.61 -10.10 4.69
CA PHE A 131 5.73 -10.40 3.57
C PHE A 131 6.50 -10.48 2.24
N ALA A 132 7.46 -9.59 2.02
CA ALA A 132 8.29 -9.60 0.83
C ALA A 132 9.04 -10.94 0.67
N LEU A 133 9.63 -11.43 1.75
CA LEU A 133 10.40 -12.70 1.75
C LEU A 133 9.51 -13.95 1.68
N ARG A 134 8.28 -13.91 2.22
CA ARG A 134 7.39 -15.09 2.33
C ARG A 134 6.34 -15.19 1.23
N GLY A 135 6.00 -14.06 0.60
CA GLY A 135 4.88 -13.94 -0.34
C GLY A 135 5.16 -14.42 -1.76
N ASN A 136 6.42 -14.72 -2.11
CA ASN A 136 6.83 -14.95 -3.50
C ASN A 136 6.37 -13.82 -4.45
N ALA A 137 6.54 -12.59 -3.99
CA ALA A 137 6.07 -11.38 -4.64
C ALA A 137 7.22 -10.40 -4.81
N VAL A 138 7.14 -9.58 -5.85
CA VAL A 138 7.97 -8.39 -5.96
C VAL A 138 7.42 -7.29 -5.06
N VAL A 139 8.27 -6.34 -4.68
CA VAL A 139 7.83 -5.16 -3.91
C VAL A 139 7.73 -3.96 -4.84
N VAL A 140 6.59 -3.29 -4.85
CA VAL A 140 6.45 -1.99 -5.53
C VAL A 140 6.46 -0.91 -4.46
N PRO A 141 7.50 -0.06 -4.40
CA PRO A 141 7.51 1.10 -3.52
C PRO A 141 6.55 2.17 -4.06
N CYS A 142 5.87 2.86 -3.16
CA CYS A 142 4.91 3.91 -3.46
C CYS A 142 5.13 5.12 -2.55
N ALA A 143 5.03 6.31 -3.12
CA ALA A 143 5.08 7.56 -2.37
C ALA A 143 3.79 8.36 -2.59
N ILE A 144 3.15 8.74 -1.48
CA ILE A 144 2.03 9.67 -1.42
C ILE A 144 2.57 11.02 -0.97
N ILE A 145 2.45 12.02 -1.83
CA ILE A 145 3.06 13.34 -1.63
C ILE A 145 2.02 14.44 -1.74
N GLY A 146 2.06 15.37 -0.79
CA GLY A 146 1.17 16.52 -0.74
C GLY A 146 0.07 16.33 0.30
N PRO A 147 -0.47 17.43 0.82
CA PRO A 147 -1.50 17.34 1.84
C PRO A 147 -2.85 16.97 1.19
N TYR A 148 -3.66 16.21 1.91
CA TYR A 148 -5.10 16.08 1.62
C TYR A 148 -5.83 17.38 1.97
N LYS A 149 -5.64 18.40 1.14
CA LYS A 149 -6.34 19.68 1.19
C LYS A 149 -7.16 19.88 -0.07
N ILE A 150 -8.36 20.45 0.09
CA ILE A 150 -9.27 20.71 -1.02
C ILE A 150 -8.56 21.60 -2.06
N PHE A 151 -8.70 21.24 -3.34
CA PHE A 151 -8.08 21.86 -4.51
C PHE A 151 -6.55 21.79 -4.57
N ARG A 152 -5.89 21.04 -3.67
CA ARG A 152 -4.45 20.78 -3.75
C ARG A 152 -4.18 19.45 -4.47
N LYS A 153 -2.97 19.34 -5.00
CA LYS A 153 -2.49 18.12 -5.65
C LYS A 153 -2.09 17.09 -4.60
N VAL A 154 -2.48 15.85 -4.83
CA VAL A 154 -1.97 14.67 -4.12
C VAL A 154 -1.30 13.81 -5.17
N LYS A 155 0.01 13.63 -5.08
CA LYS A 155 0.74 12.76 -5.98
C LYS A 155 0.75 11.34 -5.43
N VAL A 156 0.56 10.37 -6.30
CA VAL A 156 0.78 8.94 -6.02
C VAL A 156 1.82 8.45 -7.02
N VAL A 157 3.02 8.16 -6.52
CA VAL A 157 4.17 7.77 -7.33
C VAL A 157 4.47 6.31 -7.08
N TYR A 158 4.43 5.50 -8.14
CA TYR A 158 4.84 4.09 -8.10
C TYR A 158 6.28 3.96 -8.63
N GLY A 159 7.18 3.44 -7.81
CA GLY A 159 8.55 3.16 -8.24
C GLY A 159 8.69 1.82 -8.94
N GLU A 160 9.90 1.57 -9.45
CA GLU A 160 10.28 0.29 -10.05
C GLU A 160 10.09 -0.88 -9.08
N ALA A 161 9.59 -2.00 -9.59
CA ALA A 161 9.43 -3.21 -8.81
C ALA A 161 10.80 -3.76 -8.38
N ILE A 162 10.95 -3.98 -7.09
CA ILE A 162 12.16 -4.53 -6.48
C ILE A 162 12.02 -6.06 -6.46
N ASP A 163 12.98 -6.73 -7.08
CA ASP A 163 13.07 -8.18 -7.03
C ASP A 163 13.53 -8.65 -5.64
N MET A 164 12.76 -9.58 -5.08
CA MET A 164 12.99 -10.15 -3.75
C MET A 164 13.78 -11.47 -3.80
N GLU A 165 14.08 -12.01 -4.98
CA GLU A 165 14.85 -13.25 -5.13
C GLU A 165 16.25 -13.17 -4.48
N PRO A 166 17.09 -12.13 -4.72
CA PRO A 166 18.41 -12.05 -4.12
C PRO A 166 18.38 -12.01 -2.58
N TYR A 167 17.38 -11.35 -2.01
CA TYR A 167 17.18 -11.27 -0.55
C TYR A 167 16.71 -12.59 0.06
N ARG A 168 15.97 -13.40 -0.71
CA ARG A 168 15.55 -14.74 -0.30
C ARG A 168 16.70 -15.74 -0.36
N GLU A 169 17.51 -15.71 -1.39
CA GLU A 169 18.69 -16.58 -1.55
C GLU A 169 19.74 -16.34 -0.46
N SER A 170 20.02 -15.06 -0.18
CA SER A 170 20.92 -14.63 0.89
C SER A 170 20.34 -14.82 2.30
N ARG A 171 19.08 -15.24 2.42
CA ARG A 171 18.35 -15.38 3.70
C ARG A 171 18.39 -14.09 4.54
N ALA A 172 18.25 -12.95 3.88
CA ALA A 172 18.22 -11.64 4.51
C ALA A 172 17.17 -11.57 5.63
N LYS A 173 17.44 -10.78 6.66
CA LYS A 173 16.49 -10.59 7.76
C LYS A 173 15.32 -9.71 7.31
N PRO A 174 14.09 -9.94 7.81
CA PRO A 174 12.94 -9.07 7.52
C PRO A 174 13.18 -7.59 7.80
N GLU A 175 13.97 -7.26 8.82
CA GLU A 175 14.38 -5.90 9.16
C GLU A 175 15.21 -5.27 8.03
N GLU A 176 16.23 -5.97 7.54
CA GLU A 176 17.13 -5.51 6.46
C GLU A 176 16.34 -5.28 5.16
N VAL A 177 15.47 -6.21 4.79
CA VAL A 177 14.61 -6.05 3.60
C VAL A 177 13.66 -4.87 3.76
N THR A 178 13.14 -4.65 4.97
CA THR A 178 12.29 -3.48 5.24
C THR A 178 13.07 -2.18 5.05
N GLU A 179 14.33 -2.10 5.50
CA GLU A 179 15.18 -0.92 5.30
C GLU A 179 15.39 -0.62 3.81
N VAL A 180 15.62 -1.65 2.98
CA VAL A 180 15.69 -1.49 1.52
C VAL A 180 14.39 -0.89 0.98
N ILE A 181 13.23 -1.47 1.35
CA ILE A 181 11.92 -0.98 0.89
C ILE A 181 11.72 0.49 1.29
N MET A 182 12.06 0.83 2.53
CA MET A 182 11.95 2.20 3.05
C MET A 182 12.89 3.16 2.32
N ALA A 183 14.11 2.75 1.98
CA ALA A 183 15.05 3.55 1.21
C ALA A 183 14.51 3.87 -0.19
N HIS A 184 13.85 2.91 -0.84
CA HIS A 184 13.19 3.16 -2.13
C HIS A 184 12.00 4.12 -2.00
N ILE A 185 11.18 4.00 -0.95
CA ILE A 185 10.09 4.96 -0.69
C ILE A 185 10.66 6.36 -0.44
N GLN A 186 11.74 6.47 0.36
CA GLN A 186 12.40 7.74 0.62
C GLN A 186 12.94 8.38 -0.65
N LYS A 187 13.58 7.59 -1.53
CA LYS A 187 14.04 8.07 -2.84
C LYS A 187 12.90 8.68 -3.67
N LEU A 188 11.74 8.01 -3.73
CA LEU A 188 10.56 8.55 -4.43
C LEU A 188 10.04 9.85 -3.78
N LEU A 189 10.07 9.93 -2.45
CA LEU A 189 9.70 11.15 -1.74
C LEU A 189 10.66 12.29 -2.11
N ASP A 190 11.96 12.05 -2.10
CA ASP A 190 12.98 13.05 -2.42
C ASP A 190 12.87 13.53 -3.87
N GLU A 191 12.71 12.63 -4.84
CA GLU A 191 12.63 12.99 -6.26
C GLU A 191 11.37 13.80 -6.62
N HIS A 192 10.28 13.61 -5.88
CA HIS A 192 8.97 14.18 -6.22
C HIS A 192 8.45 15.22 -5.22
N HIS A 193 9.17 15.48 -4.12
CA HIS A 193 8.79 16.50 -3.14
C HIS A 193 8.84 17.91 -3.76
N PRO A 194 7.89 18.80 -3.43
CA PRO A 194 7.82 20.14 -4.02
C PRO A 194 9.02 21.05 -3.72
N GLN A 195 9.80 20.74 -2.67
CA GLN A 195 10.97 21.54 -2.28
C GLN A 195 12.25 21.19 -3.08
N ASN A 196 12.19 20.15 -3.92
CA ASN A 196 13.34 19.65 -4.70
C ASN A 196 13.22 19.96 -6.21
N LYS A 197 12.39 20.95 -6.57
CA LYS A 197 12.27 21.49 -7.93
C LYS A 197 12.45 23.00 -7.94
#